data_AF-A0A396A986-F1
#
_entry.id   AF-A0A396A986-F1
#
_cell.length_a   1.000
_cell.length_b   1.000
_cell.length_c   1.000
_cell.angle_alpha   90.00
_cell.angle_beta   90.00
_cell.angle_gamma   90.00
#
_symmetry.space_group_name_H-M   'P 1'
#
loop_
_entity.id
_entity.type
_entity.pdbx_description
1 polymer ?
#
loop_
_entity_poly.entity_id
_entity_poly.type
_entity_poly.pdbx_seq_one_letter_code
_entity_poly.pdbx_strand_id
1 'polypeptide(L)'
;MDDEMERLNHPYYKETSGLYKYDYQAEPKYEGYCMDDYIGAFIVWIILSVIILFIGIFTWFLEYDVGVEGIFISGQLSFIIVGGYMFLGSLSARASFNEEWYKTKEYNDLVKTQTDKDNEEIKRKNEEIIEWNNNHRQKIEAKKAILDIYRVKLVDILKETKNTLETYYRKDIIYPKYRSLIPISSFCDYLQSGVCETLEGHEGCYNKFDLEVRLDTIISRIDDVIDNLDQIKFNQHTLYEEVVKCNEKLDNLSTGISEMTNNITGSIEEVKAKTVAAINGNDHSNTMLEYYAEETLHNVNNIKWLQQMDYIDRGGHAW
;
A
#
# COMPACT_ATOMS: atom_id res chain seq x y z
N MET A 1 -23.79 -1.61 -5.30
CA MET A 1 -22.53 -2.34 -5.53
C MET A 1 -21.86 -2.62 -4.19
N ASP A 2 -21.77 -1.63 -3.30
CA ASP A 2 -21.27 -1.82 -1.92
C ASP A 2 -22.16 -2.75 -1.07
N ASP A 3 -23.48 -2.63 -1.22
CA ASP A 3 -24.49 -3.47 -0.53
C ASP A 3 -24.48 -4.96 -0.96
N GLU A 4 -23.88 -5.26 -2.12
CA GLU A 4 -23.76 -6.61 -2.68
C GLU A 4 -22.44 -7.27 -2.22
N MET A 5 -21.39 -6.45 -2.08
CA MET A 5 -20.08 -6.85 -1.55
C MET A 5 -20.14 -7.11 -0.04
N GLU A 6 -20.99 -6.41 0.70
CA GLU A 6 -21.22 -6.66 2.13
C GLU A 6 -21.97 -7.99 2.37
N ARG A 7 -22.85 -8.40 1.44
CA ARG A 7 -23.53 -9.72 1.49
C ARG A 7 -22.59 -10.89 1.18
N LEU A 8 -21.59 -10.67 0.33
CA LEU A 8 -20.53 -11.66 0.07
C LEU A 8 -19.57 -11.85 1.26
N ASN A 9 -19.47 -10.84 2.14
CA ASN A 9 -18.70 -10.90 3.38
C ASN A 9 -19.52 -11.35 4.60
N HIS A 10 -20.80 -11.68 4.43
CA HIS A 10 -21.63 -12.22 5.50
C HIS A 10 -21.12 -13.64 5.86
N PRO A 11 -20.93 -13.98 7.15
CA PRO A 11 -20.30 -15.24 7.60
C PRO A 11 -20.99 -16.54 7.14
N TYR A 12 -22.11 -16.42 6.44
CA TYR A 12 -22.94 -17.53 5.94
C TYR A 12 -22.80 -17.77 4.42
N TYR A 13 -22.15 -16.89 3.65
CA TYR A 13 -21.84 -17.15 2.23
C TYR A 13 -20.47 -17.80 2.09
N LYS A 14 -20.25 -18.93 2.78
CA LYS A 14 -19.10 -19.79 2.49
C LYS A 14 -19.49 -20.76 1.39
N GLU A 15 -18.79 -20.68 0.26
CA GLU A 15 -18.73 -21.72 -0.75
C GLU A 15 -18.40 -23.06 -0.05
N THR A 16 -18.95 -24.19 -0.51
CA THR A 16 -18.83 -25.50 0.16
C THR A 16 -17.38 -25.96 0.43
N SER A 17 -16.39 -25.29 -0.15
CA SER A 17 -14.96 -25.43 0.14
C SER A 17 -14.53 -24.89 1.52
N GLY A 18 -15.36 -24.11 2.21
CA GLY A 18 -15.05 -23.41 3.46
C GLY A 18 -15.87 -23.84 4.68
N LEU A 19 -16.64 -24.94 4.59
CA LEU A 19 -17.22 -25.59 5.77
C LEU A 19 -16.15 -25.72 6.84
N TYR A 20 -16.48 -25.40 8.09
CA TYR A 20 -15.52 -25.51 9.19
C TYR A 20 -15.08 -26.96 9.28
N LYS A 21 -13.86 -27.25 8.83
CA LYS A 21 -13.21 -28.56 8.94
C LYS A 21 -12.36 -28.52 10.20
N TYR A 22 -12.86 -29.15 11.24
CA TYR A 22 -12.11 -29.36 12.47
C TYR A 22 -11.98 -30.87 12.67
N ASP A 23 -10.80 -31.37 12.33
CA ASP A 23 -10.39 -32.76 12.57
C ASP A 23 -9.24 -32.72 13.58
N TYR A 24 -9.47 -32.01 14.70
CA TYR A 24 -8.50 -31.93 15.78
C TYR A 24 -8.73 -33.12 16.70
N GLN A 25 -7.95 -34.17 16.49
CA GLN A 25 -7.77 -35.20 17.50
C GLN A 25 -6.79 -34.67 18.54
N ALA A 26 -7.26 -34.40 19.75
CA ALA A 26 -6.36 -34.01 20.83
C ALA A 26 -5.37 -35.14 21.09
N GLU A 27 -4.08 -34.88 20.85
CA GLU A 27 -3.03 -35.86 21.13
C GLU A 27 -2.95 -36.07 22.65
N PRO A 28 -3.14 -37.32 23.15
CA PRO A 28 -3.08 -37.58 24.57
C PRO A 28 -1.68 -37.26 25.10
N LYS A 29 -1.59 -36.54 26.22
CA LYS A 29 -0.30 -36.04 26.71
C LYS A 29 0.67 -37.14 27.14
N TYR A 30 0.17 -38.33 27.53
CA TYR A 30 0.97 -39.49 27.95
C TYR A 30 0.21 -40.81 27.83
N GLU A 31 0.81 -41.82 27.20
CA GLU A 31 0.45 -43.25 27.31
C GLU A 31 1.18 -43.89 28.51
N GLY A 32 0.79 -43.53 29.73
CA GLY A 32 1.41 -44.10 30.94
C GLY A 32 0.92 -45.53 31.21
N TYR A 33 1.84 -46.48 31.43
CA TYR A 33 1.53 -47.83 31.92
C TYR A 33 0.90 -47.78 33.31
N CYS A 34 -0.12 -48.62 33.56
CA CYS A 34 -0.74 -48.72 34.88
C CYS A 34 0.23 -49.40 35.87
N MET A 35 0.43 -48.82 37.06
CA MET A 35 1.24 -49.43 38.12
C MET A 35 0.71 -50.79 38.62
N ASP A 36 -0.52 -51.17 38.25
CA ASP A 36 -1.05 -52.51 38.48
C ASP A 36 -0.21 -53.61 37.80
N ASP A 37 0.43 -53.30 36.65
CA ASP A 37 1.33 -54.23 35.96
C ASP A 37 2.61 -54.51 36.77
N TYR A 38 3.11 -53.51 37.51
CA TYR A 38 4.30 -53.61 38.35
C TYR A 38 4.03 -54.41 39.64
N ILE A 39 2.83 -54.25 40.21
CA ILE A 39 2.35 -55.03 41.35
C ILE A 39 2.17 -56.50 40.95
N GLY A 40 1.65 -56.75 39.74
CA GLY A 40 1.59 -58.10 39.17
C GLY A 40 2.97 -58.77 39.10
N ALA A 41 3.98 -58.07 38.60
CA ALA A 41 5.36 -58.57 38.54
C ALA A 41 5.95 -58.86 39.94
N PHE A 42 5.65 -58.01 40.93
CA PHE A 42 6.10 -58.21 42.31
C PHE A 42 5.47 -59.44 42.98
N ILE A 43 4.17 -59.68 42.77
CA ILE A 43 3.48 -60.86 43.30
C ILE A 43 4.08 -62.14 42.70
N VAL A 44 4.36 -62.15 41.38
CA VAL A 44 5.02 -63.27 40.71
C VAL A 44 6.41 -63.53 41.31
N TRP A 45 7.17 -62.48 41.63
CA TRP A 45 8.48 -62.60 42.25
C TRP A 45 8.43 -63.20 43.67
N ILE A 46 7.45 -62.81 44.49
CA ILE A 46 7.22 -63.43 45.82
C ILE A 46 6.90 -64.92 45.67
N ILE A 47 6.04 -65.30 44.73
CA ILE A 47 5.66 -66.69 44.50
C ILE A 47 6.90 -67.53 44.12
N LEU A 48 7.75 -67.02 43.23
CA LEU A 48 9.01 -67.68 42.87
C LEU A 48 9.96 -67.84 44.06
N SER A 49 10.05 -66.83 44.93
CA SER A 49 10.87 -66.89 46.15
C SER A 49 10.39 -68.00 47.11
N VAL A 50 9.08 -68.11 47.30
CA VAL A 50 8.49 -69.16 48.15
C VAL A 50 8.76 -70.56 47.58
N ILE A 51 8.69 -70.74 46.26
CA ILE A 51 9.00 -72.02 45.61
C ILE A 51 10.46 -72.43 45.86
N ILE A 52 11.41 -71.50 45.75
CA ILE A 52 12.83 -71.75 46.01
C ILE A 52 13.06 -72.17 47.48
N LEU A 53 12.32 -71.57 48.42
CA LEU A 53 12.33 -71.96 49.83
C LEU A 53 11.88 -73.41 50.04
N PHE A 54 10.77 -73.81 49.42
CA PHE A 54 10.26 -75.16 49.51
C PHE A 54 11.23 -76.20 48.94
N ILE A 55 11.89 -75.88 47.81
CA ILE A 55 12.92 -76.75 47.22
C ILE A 55 14.08 -76.95 48.22
N GLY A 56 14.54 -75.87 48.86
CA GLY A 56 15.62 -75.96 49.86
C GLY A 56 15.27 -76.82 51.08
N ILE A 57 14.05 -76.67 51.60
CA ILE A 57 13.55 -77.49 52.72
C ILE A 57 13.42 -78.96 52.31
N PHE A 58 12.94 -79.23 51.10
CA PHE A 58 12.83 -80.58 50.57
C PHE A 58 14.20 -81.26 50.38
N THR A 59 15.21 -80.51 49.92
CA THR A 59 16.58 -81.04 49.83
C THR A 59 17.20 -81.34 51.20
N TRP A 60 16.83 -80.59 52.24
CA TRP A 60 17.25 -80.86 53.63
C TRP A 60 16.58 -82.13 54.18
N PHE A 61 15.31 -82.36 53.84
CA PHE A 61 14.55 -83.55 54.26
C PHE A 61 15.03 -84.87 53.61
N LEU A 62 15.66 -84.80 52.44
CA LEU A 62 16.21 -85.97 51.73
C LEU A 62 17.60 -86.41 52.20
N GLU A 63 18.07 -85.90 53.35
CA GLU A 63 19.29 -86.37 54.05
C GLU A 63 20.54 -86.34 53.15
N TYR A 64 20.76 -85.20 52.49
CA TYR A 64 22.01 -84.90 51.79
C TYR A 64 22.91 -84.06 52.73
N ASP A 65 23.81 -84.73 53.44
CA ASP A 65 24.75 -84.12 54.40
C ASP A 65 25.79 -83.27 53.67
N VAL A 66 25.45 -82.00 53.45
CA VAL A 66 26.39 -80.97 53.05
C VAL A 66 26.18 -79.84 54.04
N GLY A 67 27.25 -79.42 54.72
CA GLY A 67 27.24 -78.36 55.74
C GLY A 67 26.93 -76.97 55.18
N VAL A 68 25.74 -76.80 54.58
CA VAL A 68 25.25 -75.58 53.92
C VAL A 68 24.24 -74.82 54.80
N GLU A 69 23.98 -75.30 56.02
CA GLU A 69 22.92 -74.79 56.89
C GLU A 69 23.03 -73.27 57.16
N GLY A 70 24.24 -72.75 57.36
CA GLY A 70 24.48 -71.32 57.59
C GLY A 70 24.38 -70.44 56.34
N ILE A 71 24.77 -70.97 55.17
CA ILE A 71 24.73 -70.21 53.89
C ILE A 71 23.28 -70.06 53.42
N PHE A 72 22.44 -71.07 53.64
CA PHE A 72 21.04 -71.03 53.22
C PHE A 72 20.22 -70.05 54.06
N ILE A 73 20.35 -70.08 55.39
CA ILE A 73 19.62 -69.17 56.29
C ILE A 73 20.07 -67.71 56.07
N SER A 74 21.38 -67.46 55.92
CA SER A 74 21.89 -66.11 55.68
C SER A 74 21.50 -65.55 54.30
N GLY A 75 21.43 -66.40 53.27
CA GLY A 75 20.91 -66.03 51.95
C GLY A 75 19.41 -65.68 51.98
N GLN A 76 18.58 -66.47 52.67
CA GLN A 76 17.14 -66.17 52.79
C GLN A 76 16.89 -64.85 53.54
N LEU A 77 17.68 -64.59 54.59
CA LEU A 77 17.57 -63.35 55.35
C LEU A 77 17.93 -62.13 54.48
N SER A 78 18.98 -62.20 53.65
CA SER A 78 19.37 -61.12 52.74
C SER A 78 18.33 -60.88 51.65
N PHE A 79 17.70 -61.94 51.12
CA PHE A 79 16.60 -61.83 50.14
C PHE A 79 15.36 -61.15 50.72
N ILE A 80 14.98 -61.46 51.97
CA ILE A 80 13.85 -60.80 52.65
C ILE A 80 14.14 -59.32 52.87
N ILE A 81 15.37 -58.97 53.27
CA ILE A 81 15.77 -57.57 53.50
C ILE A 81 15.76 -56.79 52.17
N VAL A 82 16.42 -57.31 51.13
CA VAL A 82 16.46 -56.66 49.80
C VAL A 82 15.06 -56.55 49.20
N GLY A 83 14.25 -57.61 49.32
CA GLY A 83 12.85 -57.60 48.90
C GLY A 83 12.00 -56.58 49.66
N GLY A 84 12.21 -56.45 50.97
CA GLY A 84 11.54 -55.45 51.82
C GLY A 84 11.90 -54.02 51.41
N TYR A 85 13.18 -53.73 51.15
CA TYR A 85 13.61 -52.42 50.65
C TYR A 85 13.03 -52.12 49.27
N MET A 86 13.02 -53.10 48.35
CA MET A 86 12.44 -52.94 47.01
C MET A 86 10.92 -52.72 47.07
N PHE A 87 10.23 -53.41 47.97
CA PHE A 87 8.79 -53.23 48.19
C PHE A 87 8.48 -51.84 48.76
N LEU A 88 9.22 -51.39 49.77
CA LEU A 88 9.03 -50.05 50.34
C LEU A 88 9.29 -48.94 49.31
N GLY A 89 10.31 -49.10 48.47
CA GLY A 89 10.57 -48.20 47.33
C GLY A 89 9.47 -48.22 46.27
N SER A 90 8.88 -49.38 46.00
CA SER A 90 7.74 -49.50 45.07
C SER A 90 6.46 -48.88 45.65
N LEU A 91 6.25 -48.95 46.97
CA LEU A 91 5.09 -48.37 47.64
C LEU A 91 5.13 -46.83 47.62
N SER A 92 6.31 -46.25 47.85
CA SER A 92 6.49 -44.80 47.76
C SER A 92 6.36 -44.30 46.32
N ALA A 93 6.92 -45.02 45.35
CA ALA A 93 6.72 -44.74 43.93
C ALA A 93 5.23 -44.84 43.54
N ARG A 94 4.50 -45.84 44.04
CA ARG A 94 3.05 -45.98 43.77
C ARG A 94 2.27 -44.73 44.16
N ALA A 95 2.56 -44.14 45.32
CA ALA A 95 1.86 -42.94 45.78
C ALA A 95 2.05 -41.76 44.80
N SER A 96 3.29 -41.51 44.36
CA SER A 96 3.58 -40.40 43.45
C SER A 96 3.05 -40.62 42.03
N PHE A 97 3.22 -41.82 41.47
CA PHE A 97 2.76 -42.14 40.11
C PHE A 97 1.24 -42.13 40.00
N ASN A 98 0.53 -42.62 41.02
CA ASN A 98 -0.92 -42.68 41.01
C ASN A 98 -1.53 -41.27 41.01
N GLU A 99 -0.96 -40.34 41.79
CA GLU A 99 -1.40 -38.94 41.79
C GLU A 99 -1.23 -38.26 40.41
N GLU A 100 -0.10 -38.49 39.75
CA GLU A 100 0.18 -37.94 38.42
C GLU A 100 -0.68 -38.58 37.32
N TRP A 101 -0.94 -39.88 37.41
CA TRP A 101 -1.81 -40.61 36.49
C TRP A 101 -3.26 -40.13 36.56
N TYR A 102 -3.82 -39.96 37.77
CA TYR A 102 -5.19 -39.46 37.92
C TYR A 102 -5.35 -38.04 37.35
N LYS A 103 -4.38 -37.15 37.64
CA LYS A 103 -4.37 -35.78 37.07
C LYS A 103 -4.29 -35.80 35.55
N THR A 104 -3.45 -36.68 34.98
CA THR A 104 -3.29 -36.81 33.53
C THR A 104 -4.55 -37.37 32.86
N LYS A 105 -5.17 -38.37 33.48
CA LYS A 105 -6.43 -38.96 33.00
C LYS A 105 -7.57 -37.94 33.00
N GLU A 106 -7.74 -37.22 34.11
CA GLU A 106 -8.75 -36.16 34.22
C GLU A 106 -8.53 -35.07 33.17
N TYR A 107 -7.28 -34.64 32.96
CA TYR A 107 -6.94 -33.68 31.92
C TYR A 107 -7.30 -34.19 30.52
N ASN A 108 -6.94 -35.43 30.17
CA ASN A 108 -7.24 -36.01 28.87
C ASN A 108 -8.76 -36.17 28.66
N ASP A 109 -9.50 -36.60 29.68
CA ASP A 109 -10.96 -36.73 29.61
C ASP A 109 -11.65 -35.36 29.45
N LEU A 110 -11.15 -34.32 30.14
CA LEU A 110 -11.61 -32.94 29.98
C LEU A 110 -11.37 -32.41 28.57
N VAL A 111 -10.16 -32.58 28.04
CA VAL A 111 -9.79 -32.13 26.69
C VAL A 111 -10.62 -32.85 25.63
N LYS A 112 -10.83 -34.16 25.78
CA LYS A 112 -11.70 -34.94 24.88
C LYS A 112 -13.15 -34.43 24.91
N THR A 113 -13.70 -34.24 26.10
CA THR A 113 -15.07 -33.73 26.28
C THR A 113 -15.24 -32.34 25.68
N GLN A 114 -14.26 -31.46 25.82
CA GLN A 114 -14.31 -30.13 25.23
C GLN A 114 -14.24 -30.19 23.69
N THR A 115 -13.33 -31.02 23.16
CA THR A 115 -13.18 -31.23 21.71
C THR A 115 -14.46 -31.77 21.09
N ASP A 116 -15.12 -32.72 21.75
CA ASP A 116 -16.39 -33.29 21.28
C ASP A 116 -17.51 -32.23 21.23
N LYS A 117 -17.61 -31.37 22.26
CA LYS A 117 -18.57 -30.25 22.28
C LYS A 117 -18.31 -29.24 21.16
N ASP A 118 -17.06 -28.88 20.95
CA ASP A 118 -16.67 -27.93 19.91
C ASP A 118 -16.99 -28.51 18.51
N ASN A 119 -16.75 -29.81 18.31
CA ASN A 119 -17.09 -30.53 17.08
C ASN A 119 -18.61 -30.58 16.83
N GLU A 120 -19.42 -30.83 17.87
CA GLU A 120 -20.88 -30.79 17.77
C GLU A 120 -21.40 -29.39 17.40
N GLU A 121 -20.84 -28.34 18.00
CA GLU A 121 -21.22 -26.96 17.67
C GLU A 121 -20.87 -26.62 16.21
N ILE A 122 -19.68 -27.03 15.75
CA ILE A 122 -19.25 -26.85 14.37
C ILE A 122 -20.19 -27.58 13.41
N LYS A 123 -20.57 -28.81 13.72
CA LYS A 123 -21.51 -29.60 12.90
C LYS A 123 -22.86 -28.88 12.76
N ARG A 124 -23.42 -28.38 13.87
CA ARG A 124 -24.68 -27.63 13.86
C ARG A 124 -24.59 -26.37 13.00
N LYS A 125 -23.52 -25.57 13.15
CA LYS A 125 -23.31 -24.36 12.33
C LYS A 125 -23.16 -24.70 10.84
N ASN A 126 -22.47 -25.79 10.53
CA ASN A 126 -22.32 -26.27 9.16
C ASN A 126 -23.67 -26.69 8.55
N GLU A 127 -24.53 -27.36 9.31
CA GLU A 127 -25.89 -27.72 8.89
C GLU A 127 -26.76 -26.47 8.62
N GLU A 128 -26.72 -25.47 9.49
CA GLU A 128 -27.42 -24.19 9.31
C GLU A 128 -26.95 -23.45 8.03
N ILE A 129 -25.64 -23.43 7.77
CA ILE A 129 -25.08 -22.83 6.55
C ILE A 129 -25.56 -23.58 5.30
N ILE A 130 -25.60 -24.91 5.33
CA ILE A 130 -26.07 -25.72 4.20
C ILE A 130 -27.55 -25.45 3.91
N GLU A 131 -28.38 -25.38 4.95
CA GLU A 131 -29.81 -25.09 4.82
C GLU A 131 -30.02 -23.67 4.26
N TRP A 132 -29.31 -22.68 4.81
CA TRP A 132 -29.37 -21.29 4.35
C TRP A 132 -28.95 -21.17 2.89
N ASN A 133 -27.84 -21.81 2.49
CA ASN A 133 -27.34 -21.84 1.12
C ASN A 133 -28.34 -22.48 0.15
N ASN A 134 -28.94 -23.61 0.55
CA ASN A 134 -29.95 -24.29 -0.26
C ASN A 134 -31.19 -23.41 -0.46
N ASN A 135 -31.68 -22.76 0.59
CA ASN A 135 -32.82 -21.84 0.52
C ASN A 135 -32.52 -20.62 -0.38
N HIS A 136 -31.32 -20.04 -0.25
CA HIS A 136 -30.88 -18.92 -1.09
C HIS A 136 -30.77 -19.32 -2.55
N ARG A 137 -30.16 -20.48 -2.85
CA ARG A 137 -30.06 -21.01 -4.21
C ARG A 137 -31.45 -21.22 -4.84
N GLN A 138 -32.40 -21.78 -4.09
CA GLN A 138 -33.78 -21.94 -4.58
C GLN A 138 -34.45 -20.61 -4.89
N LYS A 139 -34.28 -19.59 -4.02
CA LYS A 139 -34.81 -18.23 -4.26
C LYS A 139 -34.20 -17.59 -5.51
N ILE A 140 -32.89 -17.77 -5.73
CA ILE A 140 -32.19 -17.24 -6.90
C ILE A 140 -32.70 -17.94 -8.17
N GLU A 141 -32.79 -19.27 -8.17
CA GLU A 141 -33.30 -20.05 -9.31
C GLU A 141 -34.76 -19.68 -9.64
N ALA A 142 -35.62 -19.51 -8.63
CA ALA A 142 -37.00 -19.07 -8.84
C ALA A 142 -37.07 -17.67 -9.48
N LYS A 143 -36.26 -16.71 -8.99
CA LYS A 143 -36.18 -15.37 -9.59
C LYS A 143 -35.66 -15.42 -11.03
N LYS A 144 -34.63 -16.25 -11.28
CA LYS A 144 -34.05 -16.43 -12.62
C LYS A 144 -35.07 -17.00 -13.61
N ALA A 145 -35.82 -18.02 -13.21
CA ALA A 145 -36.88 -18.59 -14.04
C ALA A 145 -37.95 -17.56 -14.41
N ILE A 146 -38.35 -16.72 -13.45
CA ILE A 146 -39.30 -15.62 -13.70
C ILE A 146 -38.70 -14.60 -14.69
N LEU A 147 -37.44 -14.20 -14.49
CA LEU A 147 -36.75 -13.26 -15.38
C LEU A 147 -36.60 -13.80 -16.81
N ASP A 148 -36.35 -15.10 -16.96
CA ASP A 148 -36.27 -15.72 -18.28
C ASP A 148 -37.63 -15.70 -19.00
N ILE A 149 -38.74 -15.89 -18.29
CA ILE A 149 -40.09 -15.71 -18.86
C ILE A 149 -40.31 -14.27 -19.33
N TYR A 150 -39.94 -13.27 -18.51
CA TYR A 150 -40.06 -11.86 -18.90
C TYR A 150 -39.16 -11.53 -20.09
N ARG A 151 -37.94 -12.07 -20.15
CA ARG A 151 -37.03 -11.88 -21.28
C ARG A 151 -37.66 -12.36 -22.58
N VAL A 152 -38.22 -13.58 -22.59
CA VAL A 152 -38.87 -14.12 -23.80
C VAL A 152 -40.03 -13.22 -24.25
N LYS A 153 -40.90 -12.81 -23.31
CA LYS A 153 -42.02 -11.90 -23.63
C LYS A 153 -41.54 -10.55 -24.19
N LEU A 154 -40.49 -9.97 -23.62
CA LEU A 154 -39.93 -8.70 -24.10
C LEU A 154 -39.34 -8.83 -25.49
N VAL A 155 -38.68 -9.95 -25.80
CA VAL A 155 -38.16 -10.23 -27.15
C VAL A 155 -39.31 -10.34 -28.16
N ASP A 156 -40.39 -11.04 -27.81
CA ASP A 156 -41.56 -11.17 -28.66
C ASP A 156 -42.24 -9.82 -28.91
N ILE A 157 -42.47 -9.02 -27.86
CA ILE A 157 -43.04 -7.66 -27.97
C ILE A 157 -42.15 -6.77 -28.82
N LEU A 158 -40.83 -6.83 -28.64
CA LEU A 158 -39.89 -6.05 -29.43
C LEU A 158 -39.95 -6.45 -30.91
N LYS A 159 -40.03 -7.75 -31.19
CA LYS A 159 -40.19 -8.26 -32.56
C LYS A 159 -41.49 -7.80 -33.19
N GLU A 160 -42.61 -7.89 -32.47
CA GLU A 160 -43.91 -7.40 -32.93
C GLU A 160 -43.90 -5.89 -33.17
N THR A 161 -43.30 -5.12 -32.26
CA THR A 161 -43.15 -3.67 -32.39
C THR A 161 -42.31 -3.31 -33.61
N LYS A 162 -41.19 -3.99 -33.85
CA LYS A 162 -40.35 -3.80 -35.05
C LYS A 162 -41.09 -4.14 -36.33
N ASN A 163 -41.79 -5.27 -36.37
CA ASN A 163 -42.59 -5.67 -37.53
C ASN A 163 -43.69 -4.65 -37.84
N THR A 164 -44.34 -4.13 -36.79
CA THR A 164 -45.35 -3.08 -36.90
C THR A 164 -44.73 -1.80 -37.46
N LEU A 165 -43.62 -1.34 -36.88
CA LEU A 165 -42.87 -0.16 -37.34
C LEU A 165 -42.46 -0.29 -38.81
N GLU A 166 -41.88 -1.42 -39.22
CA GLU A 166 -41.52 -1.71 -40.61
C GLU A 166 -42.75 -1.70 -41.53
N THR A 167 -43.88 -2.25 -41.08
CA THR A 167 -45.13 -2.23 -41.85
C THR A 167 -45.63 -0.81 -42.08
N TYR A 168 -45.52 0.07 -41.10
CA TYR A 168 -45.86 1.49 -41.25
C TYR A 168 -44.87 2.22 -42.17
N TYR A 169 -43.57 2.03 -41.98
CA TYR A 169 -42.56 2.67 -42.83
C TYR A 169 -42.56 2.15 -44.28
N ARG A 170 -43.02 0.91 -44.53
CA ARG A 170 -43.23 0.39 -45.88
C ARG A 170 -44.37 1.09 -46.64
N LYS A 171 -45.27 1.81 -45.95
CA LYS A 171 -46.30 2.64 -46.60
C LYS A 171 -45.70 3.90 -47.26
N ASP A 172 -44.42 4.16 -47.05
CA ASP A 172 -43.63 5.22 -47.69
C ASP A 172 -44.21 6.64 -47.54
N ILE A 173 -44.96 6.88 -46.45
CA ILE A 173 -45.56 8.19 -46.13
C ILE A 173 -44.48 9.18 -45.67
N ILE A 174 -43.51 8.69 -44.87
CA ILE A 174 -42.41 9.50 -44.33
C ILE A 174 -41.12 9.16 -45.06
N TYR A 175 -40.40 10.19 -45.51
CA TYR A 175 -39.13 10.03 -46.22
C TYR A 175 -38.08 9.33 -45.32
N PRO A 176 -37.29 8.36 -45.84
CA PRO A 176 -36.40 7.52 -45.02
C PRO A 176 -35.45 8.26 -44.08
N LYS A 177 -34.98 9.46 -44.45
CA LYS A 177 -34.12 10.32 -43.62
C LYS A 177 -34.73 10.62 -42.24
N TYR A 178 -36.06 10.72 -42.15
CA TYR A 178 -36.75 11.16 -40.94
C TYR A 178 -37.41 10.00 -40.16
N ARG A 179 -37.11 8.74 -40.50
CA ARG A 179 -37.68 7.54 -39.84
C ARG A 179 -37.00 7.22 -38.51
N SER A 180 -36.86 8.23 -37.66
CA SER A 180 -36.29 8.16 -36.32
C SER A 180 -37.32 8.68 -35.30
N LEU A 181 -37.17 8.30 -34.03
CA LEU A 181 -38.10 8.69 -32.98
C LEU A 181 -38.28 10.21 -32.88
N ILE A 182 -37.17 10.96 -32.90
CA ILE A 182 -37.17 12.41 -32.70
C ILE A 182 -37.91 13.16 -33.83
N PRO A 183 -37.58 12.97 -35.13
CA PRO A 183 -38.36 13.60 -36.19
C PRO A 183 -39.85 13.20 -36.17
N ILE A 184 -40.16 11.92 -35.92
CA ILE A 184 -41.56 11.45 -35.93
C ILE A 184 -42.36 12.07 -34.78
N SER A 185 -41.79 12.21 -33.57
CA SER A 185 -42.46 12.91 -32.47
C SER A 185 -42.67 14.38 -32.80
N SER A 186 -41.65 15.07 -33.33
CA SER A 186 -41.76 16.47 -33.71
C SER A 186 -42.83 16.68 -34.79
N PHE A 187 -42.91 15.80 -35.80
CA PHE A 187 -43.97 15.89 -36.81
C PHE A 187 -45.36 15.67 -36.22
N CYS A 188 -45.53 14.70 -35.32
CA CYS A 188 -46.78 14.52 -34.59
C CYS A 188 -47.17 15.80 -33.84
N ASP A 189 -46.23 16.45 -33.17
CA ASP A 189 -46.47 17.68 -32.42
C ASP A 189 -46.83 18.86 -33.34
N TYR A 190 -46.13 19.03 -34.46
CA TYR A 190 -46.43 20.10 -35.43
C TYR A 190 -47.81 19.92 -36.07
N LEU A 191 -48.18 18.67 -36.40
CA LEU A 191 -49.49 18.35 -36.98
C LEU A 191 -50.61 18.49 -35.96
N GLN A 192 -50.40 18.05 -34.71
CA GLN A 192 -51.41 18.18 -33.64
C GLN A 192 -51.62 19.63 -33.20
N SER A 193 -50.55 20.43 -33.17
CA SER A 193 -50.63 21.86 -32.85
C SER A 193 -51.16 22.72 -34.00
N GLY A 194 -51.29 22.15 -35.20
CA GLY A 194 -51.74 22.87 -36.40
C GLY A 194 -50.71 23.85 -36.96
N VAL A 195 -49.45 23.80 -36.49
CA VAL A 195 -48.36 24.64 -37.00
C VAL A 195 -47.96 24.23 -38.41
N CYS A 196 -48.05 22.95 -38.71
CA CYS A 196 -47.89 22.42 -40.06
C CYS A 196 -49.12 21.60 -40.43
N GLU A 197 -49.64 21.78 -41.64
CA GLU A 197 -50.78 21.00 -42.15
C GLU A 197 -50.34 19.83 -43.05
N THR A 198 -49.10 19.91 -43.56
CA THR A 198 -48.54 18.96 -44.53
C THR A 198 -47.12 18.55 -44.14
N LEU A 199 -46.70 17.37 -44.59
CA LEU A 199 -45.33 16.87 -44.38
C LEU A 199 -44.33 17.57 -45.31
N GLU A 200 -44.73 17.75 -46.57
CA GLU A 200 -43.96 18.38 -47.65
C GLU A 200 -44.39 19.83 -47.88
N GLY A 201 -43.56 20.62 -48.56
CA GLY A 201 -43.85 22.02 -48.88
C GLY A 201 -42.97 23.01 -48.10
N HIS A 202 -43.05 24.29 -48.48
CA HIS A 202 -42.20 25.33 -47.90
C HIS A 202 -42.44 25.52 -46.39
N GLU A 203 -43.69 25.39 -45.96
CA GLU A 203 -44.09 25.41 -44.54
C GLU A 203 -44.39 24.00 -43.98
N GLY A 204 -43.95 22.96 -44.69
CA GLY A 204 -44.15 21.57 -44.29
C GLY A 204 -43.26 21.16 -43.12
N CYS A 205 -43.66 20.07 -42.45
CA CYS A 205 -42.97 19.53 -41.27
C CYS A 205 -41.47 19.27 -41.52
N TYR A 206 -41.09 18.80 -42.71
CA TYR A 206 -39.68 18.52 -43.03
C TYR A 206 -38.80 19.76 -42.99
N ASN A 207 -39.26 20.87 -43.58
CA ASN A 207 -38.49 22.11 -43.63
C ASN A 207 -38.34 22.72 -42.24
N LYS A 208 -39.43 22.73 -41.46
CA LYS A 208 -39.41 23.22 -40.08
C LYS A 208 -38.44 22.43 -39.21
N PHE A 209 -38.47 21.11 -39.28
CA PHE A 209 -37.56 20.25 -38.53
C PHE A 209 -36.09 20.42 -38.95
N ASP A 210 -35.81 20.47 -40.26
CA ASP A 210 -34.43 20.70 -40.73
C ASP A 210 -33.91 22.10 -40.33
N LEU A 211 -34.78 23.10 -40.23
CA LEU A 211 -34.44 24.41 -39.69
C LEU A 211 -34.15 24.35 -38.19
N GLU A 212 -34.99 23.68 -37.40
CA GLU A 212 -34.78 23.50 -35.95
C GLU A 212 -33.47 22.73 -35.67
N VAL A 213 -33.23 21.61 -36.36
CA VAL A 213 -31.97 20.85 -36.23
C VAL A 213 -30.75 21.69 -36.60
N ARG A 214 -30.86 22.54 -37.64
CA ARG A 214 -29.78 23.47 -38.00
C ARG A 214 -29.55 24.51 -36.92
N LEU A 215 -30.61 25.05 -36.32
CA LEU A 215 -30.53 26.02 -35.23
C LEU A 215 -29.89 25.39 -33.99
N ASP A 216 -30.30 24.19 -33.60
CA ASP A 216 -29.71 23.46 -32.47
C ASP A 216 -28.22 23.19 -32.67
N THR A 217 -27.83 22.80 -33.89
CA THR A 217 -26.42 22.63 -34.24
C THR A 217 -25.65 23.94 -34.12
N ILE A 218 -26.23 25.06 -34.55
CA ILE A 218 -25.63 26.39 -34.43
C ILE A 218 -25.47 26.77 -32.96
N ILE A 219 -26.48 26.54 -32.12
CA ILE A 219 -26.43 26.83 -30.68
C ILE A 219 -25.30 26.05 -30.03
N SER A 220 -25.21 24.74 -30.28
CA SER A 220 -24.12 23.91 -29.74
C SER A 220 -22.73 24.41 -30.16
N ARG A 221 -22.57 24.91 -31.40
CA ARG A 221 -21.31 25.51 -31.84
C ARG A 221 -21.02 26.85 -31.20
N ILE A 222 -22.05 27.61 -30.85
CA ILE A 222 -21.89 28.88 -30.12
C ILE A 222 -21.43 28.60 -28.69
N ASP A 223 -21.97 27.57 -28.04
CA ASP A 223 -21.53 27.15 -26.70
C ASP A 223 -20.04 26.74 -26.71
N ASP A 224 -19.60 25.95 -27.71
CA ASP A 224 -18.17 25.62 -27.90
C ASP A 224 -17.30 26.89 -28.01
N VAL A 225 -17.78 27.93 -28.69
CA VAL A 225 -17.07 29.20 -28.85
C VAL A 225 -16.99 29.96 -27.53
N ILE A 226 -18.07 29.96 -26.73
CA ILE A 226 -18.11 30.59 -25.41
C ILE A 226 -17.06 29.94 -24.49
N ASP A 227 -17.02 28.61 -24.43
CA ASP A 227 -16.06 27.88 -23.60
C ASP A 227 -14.61 28.19 -23.99
N ASN A 228 -14.32 28.27 -25.30
CA ASN A 228 -12.99 28.64 -25.79
C ASN A 228 -12.63 30.09 -25.42
N LEU A 229 -13.59 31.01 -25.45
CA LEU A 229 -13.35 32.41 -25.05
C LEU A 229 -13.09 32.54 -23.56
N ASP A 230 -13.80 31.78 -22.72
CA ASP A 230 -13.55 31.76 -21.28
C ASP A 230 -12.17 31.19 -20.95
N GLN A 231 -11.72 30.15 -21.66
CA GLN A 231 -10.34 29.65 -21.54
C GLN A 231 -9.31 30.68 -21.96
N ILE A 232 -9.53 31.40 -23.06
CA ILE A 232 -8.64 32.49 -23.50
C ILE A 232 -8.58 33.58 -22.43
N LYS A 233 -9.73 33.99 -21.88
CA LYS A 233 -9.80 35.01 -20.84
C LYS A 233 -9.06 34.58 -19.57
N PHE A 234 -9.22 33.33 -19.16
CA PHE A 234 -8.48 32.75 -18.03
C PHE A 234 -6.97 32.79 -18.28
N ASN A 235 -6.52 32.30 -19.44
CA ASN A 235 -5.11 32.31 -19.80
C ASN A 235 -4.52 33.73 -19.86
N GLN A 236 -5.28 34.69 -20.40
CA GLN A 236 -4.87 36.10 -20.42
C GLN A 236 -4.74 36.68 -19.02
N HIS A 237 -5.64 36.33 -18.10
CA HIS A 237 -5.55 36.75 -16.71
C HIS A 237 -4.30 36.17 -16.03
N THR A 238 -4.07 34.86 -16.18
CA THR A 238 -2.87 34.21 -15.62
C THR A 238 -1.58 34.79 -16.19
N LEU A 239 -1.52 35.02 -17.51
CA LEU A 239 -0.37 35.67 -18.15
C LEU A 239 -0.15 37.08 -17.60
N TYR A 240 -1.22 37.85 -17.41
CA TYR A 240 -1.11 39.19 -16.82
C TYR A 240 -0.53 39.13 -15.40
N GLU A 241 -1.01 38.23 -14.54
CA GLU A 241 -0.47 38.05 -13.18
C GLU A 241 1.00 37.66 -13.19
N GLU A 242 1.41 36.73 -14.07
CA GLU A 242 2.81 36.31 -14.19
C GLU A 242 3.71 37.44 -14.73
N VAL A 243 3.20 38.27 -15.65
CA VAL A 243 3.91 39.47 -16.12
C VAL A 243 4.08 40.48 -14.99
N VAL A 244 3.05 40.73 -14.18
CA VAL A 244 3.15 41.62 -13.01
C VAL A 244 4.19 41.10 -12.02
N LYS A 245 4.15 39.81 -11.66
CA LYS A 245 5.16 39.19 -10.79
C LYS A 245 6.56 39.26 -11.40
N CYS A 246 6.68 39.12 -12.71
CA CYS A 246 7.96 39.23 -13.42
C CYS A 246 8.50 40.66 -13.32
N ASN A 247 7.66 41.68 -13.51
CA ASN A 247 8.04 43.08 -13.34
C ASN A 247 8.49 43.37 -11.90
N GLU A 248 7.77 42.89 -10.89
CA GLU A 248 8.19 43.04 -9.48
C GLU A 248 9.56 42.40 -9.23
N LYS A 249 9.80 41.19 -9.76
CA LYS A 249 11.11 40.54 -9.68
C LYS A 249 12.19 41.33 -10.42
N LEU A 250 11.87 41.92 -11.57
CA LEU A 250 12.79 42.73 -12.36
C LEU A 250 13.16 44.02 -11.64
N ASP A 251 12.20 44.68 -11.00
CA ASP A 251 12.42 45.90 -10.19
C ASP A 251 13.30 45.60 -8.97
N ASN A 252 13.04 44.49 -8.28
CA ASN A 252 13.89 44.02 -7.18
C ASN A 252 15.32 43.74 -7.66
N LEU A 253 15.47 43.09 -8.81
CA LEU A 253 16.78 42.81 -9.40
C LEU A 253 17.50 44.10 -9.83
N SER A 254 16.79 45.05 -10.43
CA SER A 254 17.33 46.36 -10.81
C SER A 254 17.81 47.16 -9.59
N THR A 255 17.05 47.12 -8.50
CA THR A 255 17.43 47.72 -7.22
C THR A 255 18.69 47.07 -6.65
N GLY A 256 18.76 45.73 -6.62
CA GLY A 256 19.94 45.00 -6.17
C GLY A 256 21.19 45.29 -7.02
N ILE A 257 21.04 45.43 -8.35
CA ILE A 257 22.14 45.85 -9.23
C ILE A 257 22.61 47.28 -8.91
N SER A 258 21.68 48.19 -8.64
CA SER A 258 22.00 49.58 -8.29
C SER A 258 22.78 49.66 -6.98
N GLU A 259 22.35 48.91 -5.95
CA GLU A 259 23.07 48.79 -4.68
C GLU A 259 24.48 48.20 -4.87
N MET A 260 24.59 47.13 -5.66
CA MET A 260 25.88 46.53 -5.99
C MET A 260 26.79 47.52 -6.73
N THR A 261 26.25 48.29 -7.66
CA THR A 261 26.99 49.31 -8.41
C THR A 261 27.49 50.43 -7.50
N ASN A 262 26.66 50.88 -6.55
CA ASN A 262 27.07 51.88 -5.56
C ASN A 262 28.21 51.35 -4.66
N ASN A 263 28.12 50.10 -4.20
CA ASN A 263 29.18 49.47 -3.41
C ASN A 263 30.50 49.33 -4.20
N ILE A 264 30.42 48.93 -5.47
CA ILE A 264 31.58 48.84 -6.37
C ILE A 264 32.18 50.22 -6.60
N THR A 265 31.36 51.24 -6.86
CA THR A 265 31.82 52.62 -7.09
C THR A 265 32.53 53.16 -5.85
N GLY A 266 31.96 52.98 -4.66
CA GLY A 266 32.62 53.36 -3.41
C GLY A 266 33.95 52.64 -3.19
N SER A 267 34.00 51.34 -3.50
CA SER A 267 35.25 50.56 -3.45
C SER A 267 36.30 51.07 -4.44
N ILE A 268 35.89 51.45 -5.65
CA ILE A 268 36.76 52.05 -6.67
C ILE A 268 37.26 53.42 -6.23
N GLU A 269 36.42 54.25 -5.62
CA GLU A 269 36.81 55.54 -5.07
C GLU A 269 37.83 55.39 -3.94
N GLU A 270 37.64 54.41 -3.05
CA GLU A 270 38.62 54.09 -2.00
C GLU A 270 39.96 53.65 -2.60
N VAL A 271 39.94 52.77 -3.60
CA VAL A 271 41.16 52.36 -4.33
C VAL A 271 41.83 53.56 -4.97
N LYS A 272 41.07 54.42 -5.65
CA LYS A 272 41.58 55.65 -6.28
C LYS A 272 42.22 56.57 -5.24
N ALA A 273 41.58 56.79 -4.09
CA ALA A 273 42.11 57.62 -3.02
C ALA A 273 43.44 57.07 -2.48
N LYS A 274 43.53 55.75 -2.26
CA LYS A 274 44.78 55.08 -1.86
C LYS A 274 45.88 55.24 -2.93
N THR A 275 45.55 55.09 -4.21
CA THR A 275 46.51 55.26 -5.31
C THR A 275 46.99 56.71 -5.44
N VAL A 276 46.09 57.70 -5.33
CA VAL A 276 46.46 59.13 -5.38
C VAL A 276 47.34 59.51 -4.20
N ALA A 277 47.03 59.03 -2.99
CA ALA A 277 47.88 59.25 -1.82
C ALA A 277 49.29 58.66 -2.01
N ALA A 278 49.40 57.49 -2.63
CA ALA A 278 50.69 56.87 -2.96
C ALA A 278 51.47 57.68 -4.02
N ILE A 279 50.81 58.23 -5.05
CA ILE A 279 51.44 59.07 -6.07
C ILE A 279 51.95 60.39 -5.46
N ASN A 280 51.13 61.09 -4.68
CA ASN A 280 51.51 62.36 -4.05
C ASN A 280 52.69 62.18 -3.07
N GLY A 281 52.74 61.04 -2.36
CA GLY A 281 53.89 60.70 -1.53
C GLY A 281 55.19 60.55 -2.34
N ASN A 282 55.11 60.07 -3.58
CA ASN A 282 56.25 59.98 -4.49
C ASN A 282 56.64 61.33 -5.11
N ASP A 283 55.69 62.21 -5.45
CA ASP A 283 56.01 63.53 -6.03
C ASP A 283 56.88 64.38 -5.11
N HIS A 284 56.60 64.39 -3.80
CA HIS A 284 57.45 65.08 -2.83
C HIS A 284 58.88 64.51 -2.78
N SER A 285 59.02 63.20 -2.98
CA SER A 285 60.35 62.55 -3.10
C SER A 285 61.05 62.94 -4.40
N ASN A 286 60.32 63.11 -5.51
CA ASN A 286 60.86 63.49 -6.81
C ASN A 286 61.34 64.95 -6.85
N THR A 287 60.58 65.91 -6.30
CA THR A 287 60.99 67.33 -6.31
C THR A 287 62.29 67.55 -5.53
N MET A 288 62.51 66.78 -4.47
CA MET A 288 63.76 66.84 -3.71
C MET A 288 64.96 66.36 -4.55
N LEU A 289 64.75 65.30 -5.33
CA LEU A 289 65.77 64.76 -6.24
C LEU A 289 66.08 65.73 -7.39
N GLU A 290 65.05 66.37 -7.97
CA GLU A 290 65.22 67.37 -9.04
C GLU A 290 65.98 68.61 -8.54
N TYR A 291 65.65 69.13 -7.35
CA TYR A 291 66.39 70.25 -6.75
C TYR A 291 67.88 69.92 -6.59
N TYR A 292 68.18 68.74 -6.03
CA TYR A 292 69.57 68.30 -5.90
C TYR A 292 70.27 68.09 -7.25
N ALA A 293 69.54 67.68 -8.29
CA ALA A 293 70.10 67.55 -9.64
C ALA A 293 70.37 68.91 -10.30
N GLU A 294 69.44 69.87 -10.21
CA GLU A 294 69.57 71.18 -10.85
C GLU A 294 70.69 72.03 -10.23
N GLU A 295 70.82 72.02 -8.90
CA GLU A 295 71.91 72.66 -8.18
C GLU A 295 73.27 72.13 -8.69
N THR A 296 73.37 70.81 -8.95
CA THR A 296 74.60 70.23 -9.52
C THR A 296 74.83 70.63 -10.98
N LEU A 297 73.79 70.78 -11.81
CA LEU A 297 73.89 71.19 -13.21
C LEU A 297 74.34 72.66 -13.35
N HIS A 298 73.77 73.56 -12.56
CA HIS A 298 74.13 74.97 -12.58
C HIS A 298 75.59 75.19 -12.19
N ASN A 299 76.05 74.45 -11.17
CA ASN A 299 77.46 74.41 -10.78
C ASN A 299 78.37 73.96 -11.93
N VAL A 300 77.92 73.02 -12.77
CA VAL A 300 78.66 72.57 -13.97
C VAL A 300 78.62 73.59 -15.12
N ASN A 301 77.51 74.30 -15.35
CA ASN A 301 77.39 75.23 -16.47
C ASN A 301 78.10 76.56 -16.22
N ASN A 302 78.12 77.07 -14.99
CA ASN A 302 78.96 78.23 -14.65
C ASN A 302 80.44 77.94 -14.91
N ILE A 303 80.87 76.69 -14.69
CA ILE A 303 82.21 76.24 -15.08
C ILE A 303 82.40 76.30 -16.61
N LYS A 304 81.36 76.12 -17.44
CA LYS A 304 81.43 76.20 -18.92
C LYS A 304 81.32 77.62 -19.50
N TRP A 305 80.44 78.49 -19.02
CA TRP A 305 80.28 79.83 -19.60
C TRP A 305 81.51 80.72 -19.39
N LEU A 306 82.17 80.55 -18.24
CA LEU A 306 83.50 81.11 -18.01
C LEU A 306 84.51 80.69 -19.09
N GLN A 307 84.29 79.56 -19.77
CA GLN A 307 85.10 79.10 -20.90
C GLN A 307 84.68 79.73 -22.25
N GLN A 308 83.47 80.28 -22.40
CA GLN A 308 82.90 80.67 -23.71
C GLN A 308 82.55 82.15 -23.86
N MET A 309 82.40 82.92 -22.78
CA MET A 309 82.43 84.40 -22.87
C MET A 309 83.69 84.89 -23.61
N ASP A 310 84.74 84.07 -23.58
CA ASP A 310 85.93 84.14 -24.42
C ASP A 310 85.67 84.23 -25.96
N TYR A 311 84.45 83.90 -26.43
CA TYR A 311 84.10 83.72 -27.85
C TYR A 311 83.24 84.84 -28.48
N ILE A 312 82.22 85.37 -27.78
CA ILE A 312 81.14 86.23 -28.36
C ILE A 312 81.61 87.51 -29.00
N ASP A 313 82.77 88.03 -28.66
CA ASP A 313 83.11 89.42 -28.95
C ASP A 313 83.32 89.72 -30.47
N ARG A 314 82.66 88.98 -31.41
CA ARG A 314 83.07 88.79 -32.82
C ARG A 314 81.97 88.68 -33.93
N GLY A 315 80.64 88.76 -33.68
CA GLY A 315 79.52 88.93 -34.67
C GLY A 315 79.23 87.82 -35.73
N GLY A 316 78.09 87.09 -35.66
CA GLY A 316 77.88 85.80 -36.37
C GLY A 316 76.74 85.64 -37.41
N HIS A 317 77.10 85.15 -38.61
CA HIS A 317 76.25 84.66 -39.72
C HIS A 317 76.11 83.13 -39.73
N ALA A 318 74.95 82.65 -40.25
CA ALA A 318 74.65 81.30 -40.77
C ALA A 318 74.71 80.17 -39.72
N TRP A 319 74.21 78.95 -39.90
CA TRP A 319 74.02 78.09 -41.08
C TRP A 319 73.07 76.98 -40.67
#